data_AF-A0A6P0KLL1-F1
#
_entry.id   AF-A0A6P0KLL1-F1
#
_cell.length_a   1.000
_cell.length_b   1.000
_cell.length_c   1.000
_cell.angle_alpha   90.00
_cell.angle_beta   90.00
_cell.angle_gamma   90.00
#
_symmetry.space_group_name_H-M   'P 1'
#
loop_
_entity.id
_entity.type
_entity.pdbx_description
1 polymer ?
#
loop_
_entity_poly.entity_id
_entity_poly.type
_entity_poly.pdbx_seq_one_letter_code
_entity_poly.pdbx_strand_id
1 'polypeptide(L)'
;MAKQLPSYERIFGEIDFKKGDEARSVYSPAAYLADLLQLLDDEFKEHQFDERRRDIKEILLDAKNTFEMLPYLDRVIEDKLTTDVTKFHIDTDFIPIRSELFNQISKLHQDYDDVSIYPSDLKPLGLQDFESRELYHNLIFNSYIDDQGALVEMSFFEDSDNEENFEDSVGVNGHSGGQKDGIGVEGHLGKKGQKGGKKGNAGKSKRGGKG
;
A
#
# COMPACT_ATOMS: atom_id res chain seq x y z
N MET A 1 -9.58 65.40 -20.96
CA MET A 1 -10.96 64.97 -20.62
C MET A 1 -10.86 63.57 -20.05
N ALA A 2 -11.26 63.34 -18.80
CA ALA A 2 -11.25 62.02 -18.19
C ALA A 2 -12.41 61.19 -18.76
N LYS A 3 -12.09 60.04 -19.36
CA LYS A 3 -13.09 59.10 -19.90
C LYS A 3 -13.79 58.45 -18.70
N GLN A 4 -15.03 58.85 -18.42
CA GLN A 4 -15.81 58.20 -17.37
C GLN A 4 -16.09 56.76 -17.79
N LEU A 5 -15.65 55.80 -16.95
CA LEU A 5 -15.96 54.39 -17.15
C LEU A 5 -17.47 54.18 -16.91
N PRO A 6 -18.14 53.31 -17.70
CA PRO A 6 -19.53 52.96 -17.45
C PRO A 6 -19.68 52.35 -16.05
N SER A 7 -20.82 52.60 -15.41
CA SER A 7 -21.12 52.01 -14.09
C SER A 7 -21.16 50.49 -14.15
N TYR A 8 -20.84 49.84 -13.04
CA TYR A 8 -20.85 48.37 -12.94
C TYR A 8 -22.20 47.78 -13.36
N GLU A 9 -23.30 48.36 -12.89
CA GLU A 9 -24.67 47.97 -13.24
C GLU A 9 -24.96 48.07 -14.75
N ARG A 10 -24.31 49.00 -15.45
CA ARG A 10 -24.47 49.16 -16.90
C ARG A 10 -23.73 48.09 -17.69
N ILE A 11 -22.65 47.54 -17.14
CA ILE A 11 -21.83 46.52 -17.81
C ILE A 11 -22.34 45.11 -17.47
N PHE A 12 -22.71 44.88 -16.22
CA PHE A 12 -23.01 43.55 -15.68
C PHE A 12 -24.48 43.34 -15.30
N GLY A 13 -25.32 44.39 -15.43
CA GLY A 13 -26.74 44.35 -15.06
C GLY A 13 -27.00 44.73 -13.60
N GLU A 14 -28.27 44.74 -13.20
CA GLU A 14 -28.67 45.05 -11.82
C GLU A 14 -28.07 44.05 -10.83
N ILE A 15 -27.49 44.57 -9.74
CA ILE A 15 -26.85 43.73 -8.72
C ILE A 15 -27.94 43.08 -7.87
N ASP A 16 -28.21 41.80 -8.14
CA ASP A 16 -29.16 40.98 -7.38
C ASP A 16 -28.46 40.38 -6.15
N PHE A 17 -28.47 41.11 -5.02
CA PHE A 17 -27.97 40.62 -3.74
C PHE A 17 -28.94 39.57 -3.15
N LYS A 18 -28.91 38.34 -3.67
CA LYS A 18 -29.59 37.21 -3.03
C LYS A 18 -28.79 36.74 -1.82
N LYS A 19 -29.38 36.87 -0.64
CA LYS A 19 -28.88 36.20 0.56
C LYS A 19 -29.09 34.69 0.38
N GLY A 20 -27.99 33.93 0.30
CA GLY A 20 -28.04 32.49 0.62
C GLY A 20 -27.95 31.51 -0.53
N ASP A 21 -27.00 31.66 -1.43
CA ASP A 21 -26.44 30.48 -2.10
C ASP A 21 -24.93 30.46 -1.88
N GLU A 22 -24.49 29.81 -0.80
CA GLU A 22 -23.08 29.69 -0.43
C GLU A 22 -22.26 29.02 -1.55
N ALA A 23 -22.89 28.21 -2.41
CA ALA A 23 -22.23 27.56 -3.55
C ALA A 23 -21.91 28.56 -4.68
N ARG A 24 -22.71 29.63 -4.81
CA ARG A 24 -22.49 30.74 -5.75
C ARG A 24 -21.61 31.86 -5.20
N SER A 25 -21.12 31.71 -3.97
CA SER A 25 -20.13 32.61 -3.42
C SER A 25 -18.84 32.53 -4.23
N VAL A 26 -18.17 33.66 -4.43
CA VAL A 26 -16.82 33.72 -5.00
C VAL A 26 -15.80 32.97 -4.11
N TYR A 27 -16.14 32.76 -2.84
CA TYR A 27 -15.32 32.01 -1.87
C TYR A 27 -15.76 30.56 -1.70
N SER A 28 -16.65 30.04 -2.56
CA SER A 28 -17.13 28.67 -2.43
C SER A 28 -16.08 27.65 -2.89
N PRO A 29 -16.16 26.39 -2.41
CA PRO A 29 -15.31 25.32 -2.94
C PRO A 29 -15.47 25.13 -4.46
N ALA A 30 -16.67 25.36 -5.01
CA ALA A 30 -16.92 25.30 -6.46
C ALA A 30 -16.21 26.42 -7.23
N ALA A 31 -16.17 27.64 -6.68
CA ALA A 31 -15.41 28.75 -7.26
C ALA A 31 -13.90 28.46 -7.26
N TYR A 32 -13.41 27.84 -6.18
CA TYR A 32 -12.01 27.40 -6.12
C TYR A 32 -11.70 26.30 -7.14
N LEU A 33 -12.59 25.32 -7.33
CA LEU A 33 -12.43 24.30 -8.37
C LEU A 33 -12.36 24.92 -9.77
N ALA A 34 -13.24 25.88 -10.08
CA ALA A 34 -13.22 26.57 -11.37
C ALA A 34 -11.90 27.31 -11.61
N ASP A 35 -11.37 27.99 -10.58
CA ASP A 35 -10.06 28.66 -10.64
C ASP A 35 -8.92 27.67 -10.88
N LEU A 36 -8.93 26.52 -10.19
CA LEU A 36 -7.93 25.47 -10.39
C LEU A 36 -7.98 24.86 -11.80
N LEU A 37 -9.18 24.63 -12.35
CA LEU A 37 -9.32 24.11 -13.71
C LEU A 37 -8.84 25.13 -14.76
N GLN A 38 -9.12 26.41 -14.55
CA GLN A 38 -8.63 27.48 -15.41
C GLN A 38 -7.10 27.59 -15.34
N LEU A 39 -6.53 27.57 -14.12
CA LEU A 39 -5.09 27.58 -13.90
C LEU A 39 -4.40 26.38 -14.57
N LEU A 40 -5.03 25.21 -14.50
CA LEU A 40 -4.53 23.99 -15.15
C LEU A 40 -4.42 24.19 -16.67
N ASP A 41 -5.47 24.68 -17.31
CA ASP A 41 -5.53 24.90 -18.75
C ASP A 41 -4.55 26.02 -19.21
N ASP A 42 -4.35 27.05 -18.38
CA ASP A 42 -3.48 28.20 -18.71
C ASP A 42 -1.99 27.89 -18.55
N GLU A 43 -1.60 27.21 -17.46
CA GLU A 43 -0.19 26.98 -17.12
C GLU A 43 0.35 25.66 -17.68
N PHE A 44 -0.49 24.62 -17.83
CA PHE A 44 -0.05 23.27 -18.18
C PHE A 44 -0.55 22.84 -19.56
N LYS A 45 0.10 23.32 -20.63
CA LYS A 45 -0.30 23.03 -22.02
C LYS A 45 -0.30 21.55 -22.41
N GLU A 46 0.50 20.74 -21.74
CA GLU A 46 0.57 19.29 -21.97
C GLU A 46 0.07 18.55 -20.72
N HIS A 47 -1.25 18.46 -20.57
CA HIS A 47 -1.88 17.64 -19.54
C HIS A 47 -2.84 16.62 -20.16
N GLN A 48 -2.86 15.40 -19.62
CA GLN A 48 -3.83 14.36 -19.99
C GLN A 48 -5.08 14.41 -19.10
N PHE A 49 -5.36 15.55 -18.46
CA PHE A 49 -6.43 15.67 -17.49
C PHE A 49 -7.80 15.34 -18.10
N ASP A 50 -8.06 15.85 -19.30
CA ASP A 50 -9.33 15.62 -20.00
C ASP A 50 -9.49 14.17 -20.47
N GLU A 51 -8.39 13.52 -20.85
CA GLU A 51 -8.40 12.11 -21.22
C GLU A 51 -8.69 11.20 -20.02
N ARG A 52 -8.12 11.56 -18.86
CA ARG A 52 -8.22 10.73 -17.66
C ARG A 52 -9.48 10.99 -16.85
N ARG A 53 -9.95 12.24 -16.79
CA ARG A 53 -10.94 12.72 -15.82
C ARG A 53 -11.83 13.84 -16.38
N ARG A 54 -12.33 13.64 -17.61
CA ARG A 54 -13.33 14.51 -18.25
C ARG A 54 -14.54 14.80 -17.35
N ASP A 55 -14.92 13.80 -16.54
CA ASP A 55 -16.01 13.88 -15.57
C ASP A 55 -15.88 15.10 -14.65
N ILE A 56 -14.66 15.48 -14.24
CA ILE A 56 -14.44 16.64 -13.35
C ILE A 56 -14.82 17.95 -14.02
N LYS A 57 -14.48 18.14 -15.30
CA LYS A 57 -14.82 19.37 -16.03
C LYS A 57 -16.32 19.52 -16.26
N GLU A 58 -17.05 18.42 -16.30
CA GLU A 58 -18.50 18.40 -16.58
C GLU A 58 -19.37 18.44 -15.31
N ILE A 59 -18.76 18.47 -14.10
CA ILE A 59 -19.50 18.57 -12.84
C ILE A 59 -20.29 19.89 -12.80
N LEU A 60 -21.58 19.79 -12.48
CA LEU A 60 -22.41 20.97 -12.22
C LEU A 60 -21.95 21.67 -10.94
N LEU A 61 -21.55 22.94 -11.05
CA LEU A 61 -21.12 23.76 -9.92
C LEU A 61 -22.33 24.31 -9.15
N ASP A 62 -23.01 23.42 -8.42
CA ASP A 62 -24.20 23.72 -7.61
C ASP A 62 -24.00 23.33 -6.14
N ALA A 63 -24.95 23.73 -5.27
CA ALA A 63 -24.87 23.46 -3.84
C ALA A 63 -24.86 21.96 -3.49
N LYS A 64 -25.52 21.13 -4.32
CA LYS A 64 -25.54 19.69 -4.14
C LYS A 64 -24.13 19.12 -4.31
N ASN A 65 -23.48 19.40 -5.44
CA ASN A 65 -22.12 18.92 -5.72
C ASN A 65 -21.04 19.60 -4.87
N THR A 66 -21.34 20.75 -4.27
CA THR A 66 -20.39 21.51 -3.43
C THR A 66 -20.38 21.04 -1.97
N PHE A 67 -21.56 20.71 -1.40
CA PHE A 67 -21.70 20.51 0.05
C PHE A 67 -22.32 19.17 0.46
N GLU A 68 -22.88 18.39 -0.45
CA GLU A 68 -23.43 17.08 -0.10
C GLU A 68 -22.31 16.17 0.40
N MET A 69 -22.48 15.65 1.63
CA MET A 69 -21.54 14.68 2.20
C MET A 69 -21.75 13.34 1.50
N LEU A 70 -20.75 12.94 0.72
CA LEU A 70 -20.72 11.62 0.11
C LEU A 70 -19.86 10.66 0.96
N PRO A 71 -20.28 9.40 1.16
CA PRO A 71 -19.41 8.39 1.73
C PRO A 71 -18.19 8.19 0.81
N TYR A 72 -16.99 8.20 1.40
CA TYR A 72 -15.72 8.26 0.66
C TYR A 72 -15.53 7.07 -0.31
N LEU A 73 -16.08 5.90 0.03
CA LEU A 73 -15.95 4.68 -0.75
C LEU A 73 -16.81 4.70 -2.03
N ASP A 74 -18.03 5.23 -2.00
CA ASP A 74 -18.95 5.15 -3.16
C ASP A 74 -18.49 6.01 -4.35
N ARG A 75 -17.87 7.19 -4.12
CA ARG A 75 -17.38 8.04 -5.23
C ARG A 75 -16.15 7.50 -5.96
N VAL A 76 -15.38 6.63 -5.30
CA VAL A 76 -14.21 5.96 -5.90
C VAL A 76 -14.62 4.65 -6.54
N ILE A 77 -15.62 3.96 -5.99
CA ILE A 77 -16.03 2.62 -6.39
C ILE A 77 -17.05 2.64 -7.54
N GLU A 78 -18.05 3.53 -7.54
CA GLU A 78 -19.21 3.37 -8.43
C GLU A 78 -18.92 3.62 -9.93
N ASP A 79 -17.97 4.50 -10.27
CA ASP A 79 -17.85 4.97 -11.68
C ASP A 79 -16.40 4.94 -12.24
N LYS A 80 -15.42 4.53 -11.43
CA LYS A 80 -13.99 4.54 -11.83
C LYS A 80 -13.29 3.21 -11.72
N LEU A 81 -13.87 2.29 -10.97
CA LEU A 81 -13.47 0.90 -11.06
C LEU A 81 -14.09 0.34 -12.33
N THR A 82 -13.29 -0.37 -13.10
CA THR A 82 -13.74 -1.12 -14.27
C THR A 82 -14.97 -1.96 -13.92
N THR A 83 -16.05 -1.85 -14.69
CA THR A 83 -17.23 -2.74 -14.56
C THR A 83 -16.92 -4.18 -14.93
N ASP A 84 -15.78 -4.39 -15.57
CA ASP A 84 -15.21 -5.70 -15.84
C ASP A 84 -14.68 -6.33 -14.55
N VAL A 85 -15.58 -7.03 -13.84
CA VAL A 85 -15.26 -7.80 -12.63
C VAL A 85 -14.16 -8.84 -12.86
N THR A 86 -13.88 -9.23 -14.11
CA THR A 86 -12.78 -10.17 -14.42
C THR A 86 -11.39 -9.56 -14.20
N LYS A 87 -11.29 -8.22 -14.11
CA LYS A 87 -10.06 -7.52 -13.70
C LYS A 87 -9.84 -7.49 -12.20
N PHE A 88 -10.85 -7.87 -11.41
CA PHE A 88 -10.71 -8.09 -9.97
C PHE A 88 -10.62 -9.59 -9.74
N HIS A 89 -9.41 -10.13 -9.82
CA HIS A 89 -9.13 -11.45 -9.29
C HIS A 89 -8.80 -11.29 -7.81
N ILE A 90 -9.61 -11.91 -6.95
CA ILE A 90 -9.37 -11.99 -5.52
C ILE A 90 -8.91 -13.42 -5.27
N ASP A 91 -7.71 -13.55 -4.71
CA ASP A 91 -7.09 -14.75 -4.17
C ASP A 91 -7.29 -16.01 -5.03
N THR A 92 -6.39 -16.21 -5.99
CA THR A 92 -6.24 -17.49 -6.66
C THR A 92 -5.92 -18.57 -5.63
N ASP A 93 -6.66 -19.68 -5.63
CA ASP A 93 -6.36 -20.81 -4.75
C ASP A 93 -5.11 -21.54 -5.24
N PHE A 94 -3.98 -21.29 -4.58
CA PHE A 94 -2.70 -21.90 -4.89
C PHE A 94 -2.48 -23.25 -4.19
N ILE A 95 -3.39 -23.68 -3.30
CA ILE A 95 -3.27 -24.93 -2.54
C ILE A 95 -3.01 -26.14 -3.46
N PRO A 96 -3.66 -26.28 -4.64
CA PRO A 96 -3.42 -27.41 -5.53
C PRO A 96 -1.99 -27.47 -6.09
N ILE A 97 -1.32 -26.32 -6.22
CA ILE A 97 0.03 -26.22 -6.78
C ILE A 97 1.11 -26.02 -5.71
N ARG A 98 0.73 -25.88 -4.44
CA ARG A 98 1.64 -25.61 -3.32
C ARG A 98 2.83 -26.57 -3.27
N SER A 99 2.58 -27.88 -3.42
CA SER A 99 3.63 -28.90 -3.43
C SER A 99 4.57 -28.77 -4.63
N GLU A 100 4.03 -28.47 -5.81
CA GLU A 100 4.85 -28.28 -7.02
C GLU A 100 5.68 -27.00 -6.91
N LEU A 101 5.11 -25.92 -6.39
CA LEU A 101 5.80 -24.67 -6.12
C LEU A 101 6.96 -24.86 -5.13
N PHE A 102 6.71 -25.52 -4.00
CA PHE A 102 7.76 -25.81 -3.01
C PHE A 102 8.91 -26.58 -3.66
N ASN A 103 8.61 -27.65 -4.40
CA ASN A 103 9.59 -28.45 -5.12
C ASN A 103 10.35 -27.65 -6.20
N GLN A 104 9.69 -26.72 -6.90
CA GLN A 104 10.36 -25.88 -7.89
C GLN A 104 11.34 -24.90 -7.23
N ILE A 105 10.96 -24.28 -6.12
CA ILE A 105 11.85 -23.40 -5.35
C ILE A 105 13.05 -24.20 -4.82
N SER A 106 12.82 -25.38 -4.24
CA SER A 106 13.90 -26.28 -3.78
C SER A 106 14.83 -26.73 -4.91
N LYS A 107 14.30 -26.98 -6.12
CA LYS A 107 15.12 -27.35 -7.29
C LYS A 107 15.99 -26.20 -7.77
N LEU A 108 15.43 -24.99 -7.88
CA LEU A 108 16.18 -23.80 -8.28
C LEU A 108 17.33 -23.51 -7.31
N HIS A 109 17.14 -23.84 -6.02
CA HIS A 109 18.15 -23.75 -4.98
C HIS A 109 19.28 -24.78 -5.10
N GLN A 110 19.02 -26.02 -5.54
CA GLN A 110 20.07 -27.03 -5.64
C GLN A 110 21.20 -26.65 -6.63
N ASP A 111 20.91 -25.75 -7.57
CA ASP A 111 21.83 -25.39 -8.64
C ASP A 111 22.66 -24.12 -8.35
N TYR A 112 22.28 -23.25 -7.39
CA TYR A 112 22.94 -21.96 -7.15
C TYR A 112 22.86 -21.49 -5.68
N ASP A 113 23.98 -20.96 -5.16
CA ASP A 113 24.08 -20.38 -3.79
C ASP A 113 23.33 -19.04 -3.62
N ASP A 114 23.07 -18.33 -4.73
CA ASP A 114 22.27 -17.08 -4.78
C ASP A 114 21.13 -17.30 -5.76
N VAL A 115 19.93 -17.60 -5.25
CA VAL A 115 18.72 -17.78 -6.07
C VAL A 115 17.85 -16.55 -5.96
N SER A 116 17.62 -15.92 -7.11
CA SER A 116 16.56 -14.93 -7.30
C SER A 116 15.45 -15.58 -8.10
N ILE A 117 14.23 -15.50 -7.57
CA ILE A 117 13.01 -15.99 -8.21
C ILE A 117 12.36 -14.82 -8.93
N TYR A 118 11.97 -15.03 -10.18
CA TYR A 118 11.20 -14.08 -10.98
C TYR A 118 9.86 -14.67 -11.40
N PRO A 119 8.86 -13.83 -11.75
CA PRO A 119 7.59 -14.33 -12.29
C PRO A 119 7.72 -15.24 -13.52
N SER A 120 8.82 -15.12 -14.28
CA SER A 120 9.12 -16.03 -15.39
C SER A 120 9.40 -17.46 -14.95
N ASP A 121 9.96 -17.64 -13.75
CA ASP A 121 10.35 -18.94 -13.20
C ASP A 121 9.15 -19.73 -12.67
N LEU A 122 8.02 -19.04 -12.48
CA LEU A 122 6.74 -19.63 -12.09
C LEU A 122 5.89 -20.10 -13.29
N LYS A 123 6.26 -19.73 -14.53
CA LYS A 123 5.56 -20.17 -15.75
C LYS A 123 5.44 -21.69 -15.92
N PRO A 124 6.44 -22.51 -15.52
CA PRO A 124 6.34 -23.96 -15.58
C PRO A 124 5.18 -24.55 -14.74
N LEU A 125 4.65 -23.81 -13.76
CA LEU A 125 3.49 -24.21 -12.96
C LEU A 125 2.17 -24.22 -13.76
N GLY A 126 2.18 -23.77 -15.01
CA GLY A 126 0.98 -23.72 -15.86
C GLY A 126 0.01 -22.59 -15.50
N LEU A 127 0.49 -21.63 -14.70
CA LEU A 127 -0.25 -20.46 -14.27
C LEU A 127 -0.41 -19.43 -15.40
N GLN A 128 -1.52 -18.71 -15.39
CA GLN A 128 -1.72 -17.51 -16.19
C GLN A 128 -0.78 -16.38 -15.73
N ASP A 129 -0.59 -15.38 -16.59
CA ASP A 129 0.29 -14.24 -16.30
C ASP A 129 -0.11 -13.46 -15.03
N PHE A 130 -1.42 -13.39 -14.73
CA PHE A 130 -1.90 -12.71 -13.52
C PHE A 130 -1.70 -13.56 -12.27
N GLU A 131 -1.96 -14.87 -12.34
CA GLU A 131 -1.78 -15.82 -11.22
C GLU A 131 -0.30 -15.88 -10.82
N SER A 132 0.61 -15.86 -11.80
CA SER A 132 2.06 -15.85 -11.54
C SER A 132 2.51 -14.57 -10.82
N ARG A 133 1.91 -13.41 -11.16
CA ARG A 133 2.19 -12.12 -10.49
C ARG A 133 1.64 -12.11 -9.08
N GLU A 134 0.43 -12.60 -8.91
CA GLU A 134 -0.22 -12.73 -7.60
C GLU A 134 0.60 -13.63 -6.68
N LEU A 135 0.97 -14.83 -7.15
CA LEU A 135 1.82 -15.75 -6.41
C LEU A 135 3.17 -15.12 -6.05
N TYR A 136 3.79 -14.41 -6.98
CA TYR A 136 5.04 -13.67 -6.71
C TYR A 136 4.87 -12.63 -5.61
N HIS A 137 3.78 -11.86 -5.62
CA HIS A 137 3.46 -10.92 -4.54
C HIS A 137 3.21 -11.63 -3.20
N ASN A 138 2.57 -12.80 -3.21
CA ASN A 138 2.34 -13.59 -2.01
C ASN A 138 3.66 -14.09 -1.42
N LEU A 139 4.61 -14.52 -2.25
CA LEU A 139 5.95 -14.94 -1.80
C LEU A 139 6.72 -13.79 -1.14
N ILE A 140 6.64 -12.57 -1.69
CA ILE A 140 7.21 -11.37 -1.07
C ILE A 140 6.51 -11.08 0.26
N PHE A 141 5.17 -11.12 0.26
CA PHE A 141 4.36 -10.80 1.44
C PHE A 141 4.63 -11.76 2.61
N ASN A 142 4.69 -13.06 2.34
CA ASN A 142 5.02 -14.10 3.32
C ASN A 142 6.53 -14.17 3.64
N SER A 143 7.32 -13.24 3.09
CA SER A 143 8.76 -13.09 3.35
C SER A 143 9.61 -14.30 2.95
N TYR A 144 9.15 -15.08 1.97
CA TYR A 144 9.97 -16.14 1.37
C TYR A 144 11.03 -15.55 0.43
N ILE A 145 10.68 -14.48 -0.27
CA ILE A 145 11.59 -13.69 -1.11
C ILE A 145 11.54 -12.21 -0.74
N ASP A 146 12.62 -11.47 -1.04
CA ASP A 146 12.68 -10.02 -0.86
C ASP A 146 12.07 -9.26 -2.05
N ASP A 147 12.11 -7.92 -2.00
CA ASP A 147 11.57 -7.05 -3.05
C ASP A 147 12.34 -7.13 -4.38
N GLN A 148 13.55 -7.71 -4.37
CA GLN A 148 14.38 -7.98 -5.54
C GLN A 148 14.23 -9.43 -6.04
N GLY A 149 13.45 -10.26 -5.34
CA GLY A 149 13.21 -11.66 -5.67
C GLY A 149 14.22 -12.63 -5.05
N ALA A 150 15.17 -12.18 -4.23
CA ALA A 150 16.14 -13.05 -3.58
C ALA A 150 15.50 -13.83 -2.43
N LEU A 151 15.84 -15.11 -2.31
CA LEU A 151 15.31 -15.99 -1.27
C LEU A 151 15.82 -15.56 0.12
N VAL A 152 14.90 -15.23 1.04
CA VAL A 152 15.25 -14.72 2.38
C VAL A 152 15.63 -15.87 3.31
N GLU A 153 14.88 -16.97 3.29
CA GLU A 153 15.10 -18.15 4.15
C GLU A 153 15.43 -19.39 3.30
N MET A 154 16.67 -19.46 2.83
CA MET A 154 17.17 -20.57 1.99
C MET A 154 16.99 -21.93 2.65
N SER A 155 17.26 -22.03 3.95
CA SER A 155 17.14 -23.26 4.74
C SER A 155 15.70 -23.75 4.87
N PHE A 156 14.70 -22.89 4.67
CA PHE A 156 13.29 -23.28 4.74
C PHE A 156 12.94 -24.27 3.64
N PHE A 157 13.48 -24.08 2.42
CA PHE A 157 13.16 -24.89 1.25
C PHE A 157 14.07 -26.13 1.10
N GLU A 158 15.05 -26.32 1.99
CA GLU A 158 15.89 -27.53 2.01
C GLU A 158 15.24 -28.70 2.76
N ASP A 159 14.35 -28.40 3.71
CA ASP A 159 13.69 -29.40 4.54
C ASP A 159 12.28 -29.68 4.02
N SER A 160 12.03 -30.93 3.60
CA SER A 160 10.71 -31.36 3.12
C SER A 160 9.62 -31.25 4.18
N ASP A 161 9.97 -31.28 5.47
CA ASP A 161 9.00 -31.17 6.56
C ASP A 161 8.43 -29.73 6.66
N ASN A 162 9.10 -28.73 6.07
CA ASN A 162 8.64 -27.34 6.05
C ASN A 162 7.52 -27.08 5.03
N GLU A 163 7.23 -28.02 4.12
CA GLU A 163 6.13 -27.89 3.16
C GLU A 163 4.77 -27.68 3.87
N GLU A 164 4.58 -28.29 5.04
CA GLU A 164 3.36 -28.11 5.85
C GLU A 164 3.20 -26.68 6.37
N ASN A 165 4.32 -25.96 6.56
CA ASN A 165 4.37 -24.58 7.05
C ASN A 165 4.46 -23.54 5.92
N PHE A 166 4.44 -23.98 4.66
CA PHE A 166 4.53 -23.10 3.50
C PHE A 166 3.16 -22.46 3.23
N GLU A 167 3.09 -21.13 3.36
CA GLU A 167 1.89 -20.32 3.10
C GLU A 167 1.99 -19.69 1.71
N ASP A 168 1.10 -20.09 0.81
CA ASP A 168 1.04 -19.68 -0.60
C ASP A 168 0.04 -18.54 -0.86
N SER A 169 -0.75 -18.19 0.15
CA SER A 169 -1.76 -17.13 0.12
C SER A 169 -1.50 -16.04 1.17
N VAL A 170 -2.00 -14.83 0.92
CA VAL A 170 -2.12 -13.77 1.93
C VAL A 170 -3.26 -14.21 2.84
N GLY A 171 -2.98 -14.59 4.09
CA GLY A 171 -3.91 -15.30 4.98
C GLY A 171 -5.27 -14.64 5.32
N VAL A 172 -6.16 -14.45 4.35
CA VAL A 172 -7.53 -13.96 4.54
C VAL A 172 -8.44 -15.06 5.12
N ASN A 173 -8.03 -16.33 5.04
CA ASN A 173 -8.75 -17.47 5.62
C ASN A 173 -8.51 -17.68 7.15
N GLY A 174 -7.84 -16.73 7.82
CA GLY A 174 -7.45 -16.81 9.24
C GLY A 174 -8.56 -16.57 10.29
N HIS A 175 -9.82 -16.92 10.01
CA HIS A 175 -10.86 -17.07 11.05
C HIS A 175 -11.17 -18.55 11.33
N SER A 176 -10.11 -19.33 11.57
CA SER A 176 -10.17 -20.51 12.42
C SER A 176 -8.98 -20.46 13.37
N GLY A 177 -9.26 -20.20 14.66
CA GLY A 177 -8.28 -19.92 15.68
C GLY A 177 -7.17 -20.98 15.79
N GLY A 178 -5.94 -20.50 15.69
CA GLY A 178 -4.73 -21.23 16.02
C GLY A 178 -3.70 -20.19 16.43
N GLN A 179 -3.55 -19.99 17.73
CA GLN A 179 -2.65 -19.06 18.37
C GLN A 179 -1.20 -19.32 17.92
N LYS A 180 -0.65 -18.46 17.06
CA LYS A 180 0.80 -18.43 16.78
C LYS A 180 1.46 -17.58 17.87
N ASP A 181 1.88 -18.27 18.94
CA ASP A 181 2.76 -17.69 19.95
C ASP A 181 4.07 -17.25 19.30
N GLY A 182 4.55 -16.07 19.71
CA GLY A 182 5.61 -15.32 19.05
C GLY A 182 6.93 -16.07 18.93
N ILE A 183 7.50 -16.02 17.72
CA ILE A 183 8.91 -16.36 17.50
C ILE A 183 9.73 -15.16 17.99
N GLY A 184 10.29 -15.33 19.18
CA GLY A 184 11.25 -14.42 19.77
C GLY A 184 12.54 -14.39 18.97
N VAL A 185 12.92 -13.19 18.53
CA VAL A 185 14.26 -12.86 18.07
C VAL A 185 15.20 -12.91 19.28
N GLU A 186 15.92 -14.02 19.47
CA GLU A 186 17.08 -14.07 20.37
C GLU A 186 18.39 -14.05 19.57
N GLY A 187 19.15 -12.97 19.79
CA GLY A 187 20.42 -12.70 19.16
C GLY A 187 21.49 -13.73 19.49
N HIS A 188 22.17 -14.16 18.43
CA HIS A 188 23.48 -14.80 18.48
C HIS A 188 24.53 -13.80 19.00
N LEU A 189 25.20 -14.12 20.11
CA LEU A 189 26.58 -13.69 20.35
C LEU A 189 27.34 -14.76 21.14
N GLY A 190 28.41 -15.23 20.50
CA GLY A 190 29.14 -16.44 20.81
C GLY A 190 29.97 -16.44 22.09
N LYS A 191 30.24 -17.68 22.49
CA LYS A 191 31.08 -18.18 23.59
C LYS A 191 32.53 -17.67 23.53
N LYS A 192 33.17 -17.54 24.70
CA LYS A 192 34.30 -18.39 25.19
C LYS A 192 35.09 -17.72 26.33
N GLY A 193 35.53 -18.54 27.30
CA GLY A 193 36.83 -18.33 27.95
C GLY A 193 36.87 -18.36 29.48
N GLN A 194 37.08 -19.57 30.04
CA GLN A 194 37.65 -19.77 31.39
C GLN A 194 39.05 -19.14 31.51
N LYS A 195 39.37 -18.55 32.67
CA LYS A 195 40.49 -18.96 33.55
C LYS A 195 40.55 -18.12 34.82
N GLY A 196 40.85 -18.79 35.94
CA GLY A 196 40.78 -18.26 37.30
C GLY A 196 41.95 -17.37 37.73
N GLY A 197 41.85 -16.90 38.97
CA GLY A 197 42.92 -16.17 39.65
C GLY A 197 42.49 -15.66 41.03
N LYS A 198 43.11 -16.24 42.06
CA LYS A 198 43.00 -15.93 43.50
C LYS A 198 43.36 -14.48 43.89
N LYS A 199 42.98 -14.17 45.15
CA LYS A 199 43.43 -13.10 46.10
C LYS A 199 42.53 -11.87 46.03
N GLY A 200 42.05 -11.24 47.11
CA GLY A 200 42.46 -11.19 48.52
C GLY A 200 42.20 -9.75 49.01
N ASN A 201 42.05 -9.56 50.33
CA ASN A 201 41.79 -8.29 51.07
C ASN A 201 40.36 -7.73 51.03
N ALA A 202 39.61 -7.63 52.14
CA ALA A 202 39.84 -6.96 53.44
C ALA A 202 39.63 -5.43 53.41
N GLY A 203 38.68 -4.95 54.22
CA GLY A 203 38.46 -3.53 54.54
C GLY A 203 36.97 -3.18 54.64
N LYS A 204 36.30 -3.42 55.78
CA LYS A 204 35.99 -2.42 56.83
C LYS A 204 35.55 -1.03 56.31
N SER A 205 34.28 -0.68 56.53
CA SER A 205 33.83 0.52 57.28
C SER A 205 32.36 0.83 56.97
N LYS A 206 31.50 0.82 58.01
CA LYS A 206 30.85 2.01 58.62
C LYS A 206 29.65 2.51 57.79
N ARG A 207 28.55 3.02 58.32
CA ARG A 207 27.95 3.20 59.67
C ARG A 207 26.67 3.99 59.35
N GLY A 208 25.61 3.74 60.14
CA GLY A 208 24.53 4.70 60.39
C GLY A 208 23.47 4.76 59.28
N GLY A 209 22.20 4.99 59.57
CA GLY A 209 21.49 5.26 60.81
C GLY A 209 20.00 5.27 60.44
N LYS A 210 19.16 4.57 61.21
CA LYS A 210 18.04 5.16 61.97
C LYS A 210 17.36 6.36 61.32
N GLY A 211 16.07 6.18 61.04
CA GLY A 211 15.04 7.18 60.81
C GLY A 211 13.74 6.44 60.63
#